data_AF-A0A923QTJ5-F1
#
_entry.id   AF-A0A923QTJ5-F1
#
_cell.length_a   1.000
_cell.length_b   1.000
_cell.length_c   1.000
_cell.angle_alpha   90.00
_cell.angle_beta   90.00
_cell.angle_gamma   90.00
#
_symmetry.space_group_name_H-M   'P 1'
#
loop_
_entity.id
_entity.type
_entity.pdbx_description
1 polymer ?
#
loop_
_entity_poly.entity_id
_entity_poly.type
_entity_poly.pdbx_seq_one_letter_code
_entity_poly.pdbx_strand_id
1 'polypeptide(L)'
;MNTQTKTPATMVKVPSAETQEKTTLELLKEVESLKSKLETLPKSFEEKTLFYSQKQSLINRHAKLEAYQKQIEELAEDLKKENDENNFSSQEYHIEIYKKQSNYKDDSIAKITNPVIIKDVISFIMLKIADRLQVYKTLIEA
;
A
#
# COMPACT_ATOMS: atom_id res chain seq x y z
N MET A 1 72.46 17.97 -9.14
CA MET A 1 71.51 17.09 -8.44
C MET A 1 70.94 17.84 -7.24
N ASN A 2 69.67 18.26 -7.29
CA ASN A 2 68.85 18.42 -6.09
C ASN A 2 67.39 18.57 -6.52
N THR A 3 66.67 17.46 -6.60
CA THR A 3 65.22 17.45 -6.82
C THR A 3 64.54 17.30 -5.45
N GLN A 4 64.13 18.41 -4.85
CA GLN A 4 63.18 18.36 -3.73
C GLN A 4 61.77 18.34 -4.30
N THR A 5 61.15 17.18 -4.17
CA THR A 5 59.72 16.92 -4.38
C THR A 5 58.91 17.70 -3.36
N LYS A 6 58.09 18.66 -3.82
CA LYS A 6 57.03 19.25 -2.99
C LYS A 6 55.77 18.39 -3.11
N THR A 7 55.51 17.58 -2.11
CA THR A 7 54.19 16.96 -1.90
C THR A 7 53.25 18.04 -1.35
N PRO A 8 52.10 18.36 -1.98
CA PRO A 8 51.14 19.27 -1.39
C PRO A 8 50.53 18.58 -0.15
N ALA A 9 50.60 19.25 1.00
CA ALA A 9 49.85 18.84 2.17
C ALA A 9 48.36 19.02 1.86
N THR A 10 47.65 17.93 1.59
CA THR A 10 46.19 17.91 1.64
C THR A 10 45.80 18.20 3.08
N MET A 11 45.41 19.45 3.36
CA MET A 11 44.82 19.83 4.64
C MET A 11 43.54 19.02 4.82
N VAL A 12 43.59 18.00 5.68
CA VAL A 12 42.38 17.37 6.21
C VAL A 12 41.67 18.47 6.99
N LYS A 13 40.58 18.99 6.41
CA LYS A 13 39.75 20.02 7.03
C LYS A 13 39.06 19.36 8.23
N VAL A 14 39.67 19.51 9.42
CA VAL A 14 39.05 19.09 10.68
C VAL A 14 37.74 19.87 10.81
N PRO A 15 36.59 19.19 11.03
CA PRO A 15 35.32 19.88 11.17
C PRO A 15 35.39 20.90 12.31
N SER A 16 34.85 22.09 12.10
CA SER A 16 34.73 23.11 13.15
C SER A 16 33.98 22.55 14.36
N ALA A 17 34.29 23.00 15.57
CA ALA A 17 33.59 22.60 16.81
C ALA A 17 32.06 22.78 16.69
N GLU A 18 31.61 23.83 16.01
CA GLU A 18 30.19 24.08 15.71
C GLU A 18 29.58 23.03 14.77
N THR A 19 30.40 22.42 13.90
CA THR A 19 29.98 21.32 13.03
C THR A 19 29.84 20.03 13.83
N GLN A 20 30.76 19.77 14.78
CA GLN A 20 30.71 18.59 15.65
C GLN A 20 29.54 18.64 16.65
N GLU A 21 29.23 19.82 17.21
CA GLU A 21 28.08 20.02 18.10
C GLU A 21 26.73 19.83 17.37
N LYS A 22 26.61 20.30 16.12
CA LYS A 22 25.42 20.04 15.30
C LYS A 22 25.25 18.55 15.02
N THR A 23 26.32 17.85 14.65
CA THR A 23 26.28 16.41 14.37
C THR A 23 25.94 15.58 15.62
N THR A 24 26.43 15.97 16.81
CA THR A 24 26.08 15.27 18.07
C THR A 24 24.63 15.49 18.47
N LEU A 25 24.09 16.71 18.29
CA LEU A 25 22.67 16.98 18.50
C LEU A 25 21.75 16.21 17.53
N GLU A 26 22.16 16.07 16.27
CA GLU A 26 21.43 15.27 15.27
C GLU A 26 21.43 13.78 15.65
N LEU A 27 22.59 13.23 16.04
CA LEU A 27 22.72 11.84 16.49
C LEU A 27 21.91 11.56 17.76
N LEU A 28 21.86 12.48 18.72
CA LEU A 28 21.04 12.33 19.93
C LEU A 28 19.54 12.25 19.60
N LYS A 29 19.06 13.09 18.68
CA LYS A 29 17.67 13.02 18.18
C LYS A 29 17.38 11.70 17.48
N GLU A 30 18.34 11.19 16.70
CA GLU A 30 18.20 9.90 16.02
C GLU A 30 18.10 8.75 17.03
N VAL A 31 18.98 8.72 18.04
CA VAL A 31 18.95 7.73 19.12
C VAL A 31 17.63 7.77 19.89
N GLU A 32 17.12 8.97 20.20
CA GLU A 32 15.84 9.13 20.89
C GLU A 32 14.68 8.60 20.03
N SER A 33 14.70 8.91 18.72
CA SER A 33 13.70 8.38 17.77
C SER A 33 13.75 6.86 17.63
N LEU A 34 14.95 6.28 17.62
CA LEU A 34 15.15 4.83 17.52
C LEU A 34 14.73 4.12 18.80
N LYS A 35 15.01 4.71 19.97
CA LYS A 35 14.53 4.18 21.26
C LYS A 35 13.01 4.17 21.33
N SER A 36 12.35 5.25 20.91
CA SER A 36 10.89 5.30 20.85
C SER A 36 10.30 4.21 19.96
N LYS A 37 10.90 3.95 18.78
CA LYS A 37 10.53 2.83 17.89
C LYS A 37 10.82 1.45 18.48
N LEU A 38 11.80 1.33 19.37
CA LEU A 38 12.16 0.08 20.02
C LEU A 38 11.19 -0.26 21.16
N GLU A 39 10.62 0.75 21.81
CA GLU A 39 9.63 0.56 22.87
C GLU A 39 8.26 0.13 22.35
N THR A 40 7.92 0.47 21.10
CA THR A 40 6.67 0.02 20.44
C THR A 40 6.73 -1.43 19.96
N LEU A 41 7.92 -2.04 19.92
CA LEU A 41 8.08 -3.43 19.51
C LEU A 41 7.75 -4.39 20.66
N PRO A 42 7.09 -5.53 20.35
CA PRO A 42 6.77 -6.54 21.35
C PRO A 42 8.04 -7.14 21.99
N LYS A 43 8.02 -7.32 23.31
CA LYS A 43 9.21 -7.70 24.10
C LYS A 43 9.25 -9.21 24.33
N SER A 44 8.11 -9.82 24.61
CA SER A 44 8.01 -11.26 24.84
C SER A 44 7.90 -12.07 23.54
N PHE A 45 8.18 -13.37 23.60
CA PHE A 45 8.03 -14.27 22.43
C PHE A 45 6.56 -14.42 22.00
N GLU A 46 5.62 -14.47 22.94
CA GLU A 46 4.19 -14.57 22.66
C GLU A 46 3.68 -13.30 21.99
N GLU A 47 4.06 -12.13 22.50
CA GLU A 47 3.73 -10.83 21.91
C GLU A 47 4.30 -10.71 20.50
N LYS A 48 5.56 -11.13 20.29
CA LYS A 48 6.19 -11.14 18.95
C LYS A 48 5.41 -12.01 17.99
N THR A 49 5.04 -13.22 18.41
CA THR A 49 4.31 -14.17 17.56
C THR A 49 2.95 -13.59 17.15
N LEU A 50 2.21 -13.02 18.10
CA LEU A 50 0.91 -12.39 17.83
C LEU A 50 1.05 -11.19 16.89
N PHE A 51 1.99 -10.30 17.18
CA PHE A 51 2.26 -9.09 16.40
C PHE A 51 2.60 -9.41 14.95
N TYR A 52 3.58 -10.28 14.71
CA TYR A 52 3.99 -10.64 13.35
C TYR A 52 2.92 -11.44 12.61
N SER A 53 2.14 -12.29 13.30
CA SER A 53 1.00 -12.99 12.70
C SER A 53 -0.09 -12.02 12.22
N GLN A 54 -0.43 -11.03 13.04
CA GLN A 54 -1.38 -9.97 12.67
C GLN A 54 -0.86 -9.14 11.50
N LYS A 55 0.41 -8.73 11.53
CA LYS A 55 1.06 -7.99 10.45
C LYS A 55 1.06 -8.79 9.14
N GLN A 56 1.36 -10.09 9.19
CA GLN A 56 1.29 -10.96 8.02
C GLN A 56 -0.15 -11.09 7.49
N SER A 57 -1.15 -11.14 8.36
CA SER A 57 -2.56 -11.15 7.95
C SER A 57 -2.93 -9.87 7.19
N LEU A 58 -2.46 -8.71 7.66
CA LEU A 58 -2.67 -7.43 6.98
C LEU A 58 -1.99 -7.40 5.61
N ILE A 59 -0.74 -7.84 5.51
CA ILE A 59 0.00 -7.94 4.24
C ILE A 59 -0.76 -8.82 3.24
N ASN A 60 -1.25 -9.99 3.69
CA ASN A 60 -2.00 -10.90 2.83
C ASN A 60 -3.33 -10.29 2.36
N ARG A 61 -4.01 -9.50 3.21
CA ARG A 61 -5.24 -8.78 2.83
C ARG A 61 -4.94 -7.63 1.85
N HIS A 62 -3.84 -6.92 2.04
CA HIS A 62 -3.37 -5.88 1.13
C HIS A 62 -3.11 -6.45 -0.26
N ALA A 63 -2.28 -7.50 -0.35
CA ALA A 63 -1.94 -8.15 -1.62
C ALA A 63 -3.18 -8.67 -2.38
N LYS A 64 -4.17 -9.20 -1.65
CA LYS A 64 -5.45 -9.62 -2.26
C LYS A 64 -6.24 -8.45 -2.84
N LEU A 65 -6.31 -7.33 -2.13
CA LEU A 65 -6.99 -6.13 -2.62
C LEU A 65 -6.27 -5.52 -3.83
N GLU A 66 -4.94 -5.52 -3.87
CA GLU A 66 -4.18 -5.06 -5.05
C GLU A 66 -4.47 -5.94 -6.27
N ALA A 67 -4.55 -7.26 -6.09
CA ALA A 67 -4.93 -8.16 -7.17
C ALA A 67 -6.35 -7.88 -7.69
N TYR A 68 -7.32 -7.64 -6.79
CA TYR A 68 -8.67 -7.27 -7.19
C TYR A 68 -8.73 -5.91 -7.89
N GLN A 69 -7.98 -4.93 -7.40
CA GLN A 69 -7.90 -3.61 -8.04
C GLN A 69 -7.47 -3.76 -9.51
N LYS A 70 -6.39 -4.51 -9.76
CA LYS A 70 -5.88 -4.73 -11.11
C LYS A 70 -6.92 -5.41 -12.01
N GLN A 71 -7.59 -6.45 -11.52
CA GLN A 71 -8.64 -7.14 -12.29
C GLN A 71 -9.82 -6.23 -12.62
N ILE A 72 -10.21 -5.35 -11.69
CA ILE A 72 -11.32 -4.41 -11.89
C ILE A 72 -10.91 -3.27 -12.83
N GLU A 73 -9.64 -2.84 -12.81
CA GLU A 73 -9.10 -1.86 -13.76
C GLU A 73 -9.12 -2.41 -15.20
N GLU A 74 -8.68 -3.66 -15.39
CA GLU A 74 -8.78 -4.36 -16.68
C GLU A 74 -10.24 -4.42 -17.17
N LEU A 75 -11.17 -4.83 -16.30
CA LEU A 75 -12.61 -4.85 -16.60
C LEU A 75 -13.18 -3.45 -16.94
N ALA A 76 -12.74 -2.40 -16.24
CA ALA A 76 -13.18 -1.04 -16.47
C ALA A 76 -12.72 -0.49 -17.83
N GLU A 77 -11.53 -0.90 -18.29
CA GLU A 77 -11.04 -0.57 -19.64
C GLU A 77 -11.87 -1.25 -20.73
N ASP A 78 -12.25 -2.51 -20.53
CA ASP A 78 -13.09 -3.23 -21.49
C ASP A 78 -14.51 -2.67 -21.56
N LEU A 79 -15.10 -2.32 -20.42
CA LEU A 79 -16.42 -1.66 -20.36
C LEU A 79 -16.44 -0.28 -21.01
N LYS A 80 -15.33 0.46 -20.99
CA LYS A 80 -15.25 1.75 -21.70
C LYS A 80 -15.41 1.56 -23.20
N LYS A 81 -14.87 0.47 -23.76
CA LYS A 81 -14.97 0.17 -25.20
C LYS A 81 -16.40 -0.15 -25.62
N GLU A 82 -17.17 -0.86 -24.78
CA GLU A 82 -18.59 -1.15 -25.04
C GLU A 82 -19.52 0.06 -24.85
N ASN A 83 -19.23 0.92 -23.87
CA ASN A 83 -20.11 2.02 -23.51
C ASN A 83 -20.19 3.12 -24.59
N ASP A 84 -19.23 3.16 -25.52
CA ASP A 84 -19.25 4.08 -26.67
C ASP A 84 -20.37 3.73 -27.67
N GLU A 85 -20.99 2.56 -27.57
CA GLU A 85 -22.08 2.09 -28.44
C GLU A 85 -23.50 2.48 -27.96
N ASN A 86 -23.65 3.20 -26.84
CA ASN A 86 -24.96 3.62 -26.28
C ASN A 86 -25.97 2.47 -26.04
N ASN A 87 -25.49 1.26 -25.78
CA ASN A 87 -26.36 0.11 -25.52
C ASN A 87 -27.07 0.23 -24.16
N PHE A 88 -28.40 0.05 -24.14
CA PHE A 88 -29.21 0.07 -22.90
C PHE A 88 -28.90 -1.13 -21.97
N SER A 89 -28.38 -2.23 -22.54
CA SER A 89 -27.98 -3.44 -21.84
C SER A 89 -26.74 -4.02 -22.51
N SER A 90 -25.74 -4.42 -21.73
CA SER A 90 -24.62 -5.25 -22.17
C SER A 90 -25.04 -6.72 -22.15
N GLN A 91 -24.55 -7.49 -23.13
CA GLN A 91 -24.66 -8.97 -23.12
C GLN A 91 -23.41 -9.63 -22.54
N GLU A 92 -22.26 -8.94 -22.54
CA GLU A 92 -20.99 -9.46 -22.06
C GLU A 92 -20.84 -9.25 -20.55
N TYR A 93 -21.29 -8.12 -20.03
CA TYR A 93 -21.09 -7.73 -18.63
C TYR A 93 -22.40 -7.62 -17.85
N HIS A 94 -22.39 -8.19 -16.64
CA HIS A 94 -23.48 -8.05 -15.70
C HIS A 94 -22.98 -8.11 -14.26
N ILE A 95 -23.72 -7.47 -13.35
CA ILE A 95 -23.53 -7.58 -11.90
C ILE A 95 -24.69 -8.40 -11.35
N GLU A 96 -24.36 -9.50 -10.68
CA GLU A 96 -25.33 -10.33 -9.97
C GLU A 96 -25.17 -10.18 -8.46
N ILE A 97 -26.30 -10.02 -7.79
CA ILE A 97 -26.37 -10.01 -6.33
C ILE A 97 -27.05 -11.32 -5.93
N TYR A 98 -26.36 -12.11 -5.10
CA TYR A 98 -26.89 -13.36 -4.59
C TYR A 98 -27.28 -13.20 -3.13
N LYS A 99 -28.39 -13.82 -2.74
CA LYS A 99 -28.72 -14.01 -1.34
C LYS A 99 -28.14 -15.35 -0.90
N LYS A 100 -27.27 -15.33 0.11
CA LYS A 100 -26.76 -16.57 0.72
C LYS A 100 -27.93 -17.38 1.27
N GLN A 101 -28.30 -18.47 0.58
CA GLN A 101 -29.27 -19.44 1.07
C GLN A 101 -28.54 -20.66 1.63
N SER A 102 -29.12 -21.32 2.64
CA SER A 102 -28.52 -22.52 3.24
C SER A 102 -28.57 -23.75 2.34
N ASN A 103 -29.38 -23.72 1.27
CA ASN A 103 -29.71 -24.88 0.46
C ASN A 103 -29.43 -24.60 -1.03
N TYR A 104 -28.34 -25.18 -1.54
CA TYR A 104 -28.04 -25.65 -2.92
C TYR A 104 -28.37 -24.81 -4.17
N LYS A 105 -29.07 -23.67 -4.10
CA LYS A 105 -29.27 -22.76 -5.23
C LYS A 105 -28.93 -21.33 -4.84
N ASP A 106 -27.88 -20.80 -5.45
CA ASP A 106 -27.60 -19.38 -5.48
C ASP A 106 -28.58 -18.72 -6.47
N ASP A 107 -29.83 -18.51 -6.04
CA ASP A 107 -30.77 -17.70 -6.81
C ASP A 107 -30.31 -16.23 -6.73
N SER A 108 -30.00 -15.62 -7.87
CA SER A 108 -29.67 -14.19 -7.94
C SER A 108 -30.93 -13.38 -7.61
N ILE A 109 -30.81 -12.45 -6.68
CA ILE A 109 -31.89 -11.54 -6.30
C ILE A 109 -31.97 -10.32 -7.22
N ALA A 110 -30.87 -10.01 -7.91
CA ALA A 110 -30.80 -8.96 -8.90
C ALA A 110 -29.71 -9.28 -9.92
N LYS A 111 -29.99 -8.96 -11.18
CA LYS A 111 -29.03 -8.96 -12.30
C LYS A 111 -29.09 -7.58 -12.96
N ILE A 112 -27.98 -6.87 -12.94
CA ILE A 112 -27.82 -5.54 -13.56
C ILE A 112 -27.00 -5.72 -14.81
N THR A 113 -27.55 -5.36 -15.97
CA THR A 113 -26.88 -5.46 -17.27
C THR A 113 -26.61 -4.11 -17.91
N ASN A 114 -27.11 -3.01 -17.33
CA ASN A 114 -26.94 -1.68 -17.90
C ASN A 114 -25.48 -1.22 -17.73
N PRO A 115 -24.76 -0.91 -18.83
CA PRO A 115 -23.32 -0.61 -18.77
C PRO A 115 -23.00 0.67 -18.00
N VAL A 116 -23.88 1.68 -18.03
CA VAL A 116 -23.71 2.92 -17.25
C VAL A 116 -23.77 2.62 -15.75
N ILE A 117 -24.76 1.84 -15.31
CA ILE A 117 -24.87 1.44 -13.91
C ILE A 117 -23.68 0.56 -13.49
N ILE A 118 -23.26 -0.38 -14.34
CA ILE A 118 -22.11 -1.25 -14.07
C ILE A 118 -20.84 -0.42 -13.88
N LYS A 119 -20.61 0.59 -14.74
CA LYS A 119 -19.49 1.52 -14.64
C LYS A 119 -19.50 2.32 -13.34
N ASP A 120 -20.66 2.81 -12.92
CA ASP A 120 -20.80 3.56 -11.66
C ASP A 120 -20.46 2.68 -10.45
N VAL A 121 -20.95 1.44 -10.44
CA VAL A 121 -20.64 0.46 -9.39
C VAL A 121 -19.15 0.13 -9.36
N ILE A 122 -18.54 -0.13 -10.51
CA ILE A 122 -17.09 -0.39 -10.60
C ILE A 122 -16.28 0.80 -10.10
N SER A 123 -16.66 2.02 -10.49
CA SER A 123 -16.00 3.25 -10.03
C SER A 123 -16.08 3.40 -8.51
N PHE A 124 -17.25 3.12 -7.93
CA PHE A 124 -17.43 3.10 -6.48
C PHE A 124 -16.57 2.04 -5.79
N ILE A 125 -16.52 0.82 -6.33
CA ILE A 125 -15.71 -0.27 -5.79
C ILE A 125 -14.22 0.09 -5.83
N MET A 126 -13.72 0.60 -6.94
CA MET A 126 -12.31 1.02 -7.07
C MET A 126 -11.93 2.07 -6.01
N LEU A 127 -12.78 3.07 -5.80
CA LEU A 127 -12.57 4.09 -4.76
C LEU A 127 -12.50 3.46 -3.37
N LYS A 128 -13.38 2.50 -3.07
CA LYS A 128 -13.38 1.81 -1.77
C LYS A 128 -12.20 0.86 -1.59
N ILE A 129 -11.69 0.25 -2.67
CA ILE A 129 -10.48 -0.56 -2.62
C ILE A 129 -9.28 0.34 -2.32
N ALA A 130 -9.15 1.47 -3.01
CA ALA A 130 -8.07 2.43 -2.77
C ALA A 130 -8.06 2.95 -1.32
N ASP A 131 -9.22 3.34 -0.78
CA ASP A 131 -9.38 3.72 0.64
C ASP A 131 -8.85 2.62 1.59
N ARG A 132 -9.20 1.35 1.31
CA ARG A 132 -8.82 0.22 2.16
C ARG A 132 -7.34 -0.16 2.03
N LEU A 133 -6.77 -0.05 0.83
CA LEU A 133 -5.33 -0.26 0.62
C LEU A 133 -4.52 0.76 1.40
N GLN A 134 -4.93 2.04 1.38
CA GLN A 134 -4.27 3.08 2.18
C GLN A 134 -4.32 2.75 3.68
N VAL A 135 -5.48 2.33 4.19
CA VAL A 135 -5.61 1.91 5.60
C VAL A 135 -4.68 0.75 5.93
N TYR A 136 -4.63 -0.29 5.10
CA TYR A 136 -3.75 -1.44 5.34
C TYR A 136 -2.28 -1.05 5.26
N LYS A 137 -1.88 -0.20 4.31
CA LYS A 137 -0.52 0.32 4.22
C LYS A 137 -0.11 1.03 5.51
N THR A 138 -0.94 1.94 6.02
CA THR A 138 -0.68 2.64 7.28
C THR A 138 -0.57 1.66 8.47
N LEU A 139 -1.42 0.64 8.54
CA LEU A 139 -1.37 -0.35 9.62
C LEU A 139 -0.17 -1.31 9.53
N ILE A 140 0.38 -1.53 8.33
CA ILE A 140 1.58 -2.35 8.13
C ILE A 140 2.85 -1.54 8.43
N GLU A 141 2.85 -0.24 8.14
CA GLU A 141 3.98 0.67 8.37
C GLU A 141 4.06 1.18 9.82
N ALA A 142 2.95 1.19 10.54
CA ALA A 142 2.89 1.40 11.99
C ALA A 142 3.60 0.28 12.78
#